data_AF-A0A1G2MUA1-F1
#
_entry.id   AF-A0A1G2MUA1-F1
#
_cell.length_a   1.000
_cell.length_b   1.000
_cell.length_c   1.000
_cell.angle_alpha   90.00
_cell.angle_beta   90.00
_cell.angle_gamma   90.00
#
_symmetry.space_group_name_H-M   'P 1'
#
loop_
_entity.id
_entity.type
_entity.pdbx_description
1 polymer ?
#
loop_
_entity_poly.entity_id
_entity_poly.type
_entity_poly.pdbx_seq_one_letter_code
_entity_poly.pdbx_strand_id
1 'polypeptide(L)' 'MMYYYNDFFPFHMFGFGVIFMVLFWGLIVYGAILLFRRNGLNDKGRALEILKERYAKGEITKEQFETIKKDLLQ' A
#
# COMPACT_ATOMS: atom_id res chain seq x y z
N MET A 1 -5.17 -37.04 36.40
CA MET A 1 -4.15 -37.16 35.35
C MET A 1 -4.74 -38.04 34.27
N MET A 2 -4.94 -37.63 33.02
CA MET A 2 -3.93 -37.12 32.10
C MET A 2 -4.51 -35.98 31.25
N TYR A 3 -3.78 -34.86 31.26
CA TYR A 3 -3.86 -33.85 30.21
C TYR A 3 -3.11 -34.36 28.98
N TYR A 4 -3.44 -33.80 27.82
CA TYR A 4 -2.72 -33.90 26.54
C TYR A 4 -2.84 -35.24 25.79
N TYR A 5 -3.78 -35.29 24.85
CA TYR A 5 -3.36 -35.45 23.46
C TYR A 5 -3.95 -34.29 22.69
N ASN A 6 -3.05 -33.44 22.20
CA ASN A 6 -3.32 -32.41 21.23
C ASN A 6 -4.37 -32.90 20.24
N ASP A 7 -5.37 -32.07 19.97
CA ASP A 7 -6.03 -31.98 18.69
C ASP A 7 -4.94 -31.69 17.63
N PHE A 8 -4.14 -32.71 17.35
CA PHE A 8 -3.20 -32.79 16.25
C PHE A 8 -4.11 -32.87 15.05
N PHE A 9 -4.50 -31.67 14.60
CA PHE A 9 -5.41 -31.42 13.51
C PHE A 9 -5.25 -32.50 12.44
N PRO A 10 -6.35 -33.02 11.88
CA PRO A 10 -6.30 -33.93 10.75
C PRO A 10 -5.82 -33.16 9.51
N PHE A 11 -4.55 -32.76 9.48
CA PHE A 11 -3.90 -31.93 8.47
C PHE A 11 -3.84 -32.61 7.09
N HIS A 12 -4.24 -33.88 6.99
CA HIS A 12 -4.15 -34.67 5.77
C HIS A 12 -5.44 -34.72 4.94
N MET A 13 -6.61 -34.33 5.48
CA MET A 13 -7.88 -34.24 4.72
C MET A 13 -8.29 -32.81 4.34
N PHE A 14 -7.56 -31.80 4.82
CA PHE A 14 -7.82 -30.38 4.55
C PHE A 14 -6.79 -29.72 3.61
N GLY A 15 -5.84 -30.49 3.07
CA GLY A 15 -4.69 -29.95 2.33
C GLY A 15 -5.06 -29.00 1.19
N PHE A 16 -5.98 -29.41 0.30
CA PHE A 16 -6.38 -28.55 -0.83
C PHE A 16 -7.19 -27.31 -0.40
N GLY A 17 -8.09 -27.44 0.57
CA GLY A 17 -8.92 -26.32 1.03
C GLY A 17 -8.12 -25.25 1.78
N VAL A 18 -7.19 -25.67 2.65
CA VAL A 18 -6.35 -24.76 3.42
C VAL A 18 -5.35 -24.06 2.51
N ILE A 19 -4.74 -24.78 1.56
CA ILE A 19 -3.85 -24.18 0.57
C ILE A 19 -4.60 -23.14 -0.27
N PHE A 20 -5.79 -23.46 -0.78
CA PHE A 20 -6.59 -22.50 -1.54
C PHE A 20 -6.99 -21.27 -0.71
N MET A 21 -7.36 -21.46 0.55
CA MET A 21 -7.72 -20.36 1.45
C MET A 21 -6.52 -19.42 1.68
N VAL A 22 -5.34 -19.95 1.97
CA VAL A 22 -4.12 -19.16 2.17
C VAL A 22 -3.72 -18.46 0.87
N LEU A 23 -3.80 -19.14 -0.27
CA LEU A 23 -3.55 -18.54 -1.59
C LEU A 23 -4.54 -17.41 -1.90
N PHE A 24 -5.82 -17.60 -1.62
CA PHE A 24 -6.87 -16.61 -1.82
C PHE A 24 -6.61 -15.35 -0.99
N TRP A 25 -6.33 -15.50 0.32
CA TRP A 25 -5.96 -14.37 1.17
C TRP A 25 -4.65 -13.72 0.76
N GLY A 26 -3.64 -14.51 0.37
CA GLY A 26 -2.38 -14.01 -0.18
C GLY A 26 -2.58 -13.17 -1.44
N LEU A 27 -3.48 -13.60 -2.33
CA LEU A 27 -3.81 -12.89 -3.58
C LEU A 27 -4.59 -11.60 -3.31
N ILE A 28 -5.49 -11.59 -2.32
CA ILE A 28 -6.16 -10.37 -1.86
C ILE A 28 -5.13 -9.36 -1.35
N VAL A 29 -4.21 -9.78 -0.47
CA VAL A 29 -3.16 -8.90 0.07
C VAL A 29 -2.24 -8.40 -1.04
N TYR A 30 -1.83 -9.28 -1.96
CA TYR A 30 -1.01 -8.91 -3.11
C TYR A 30 -1.72 -7.90 -4.03
N GLY A 31 -3.01 -8.12 -4.33
CA GLY A 31 -3.83 -7.20 -5.10
C GLY A 31 -3.98 -5.84 -4.42
N ALA A 32 -4.19 -5.82 -3.11
CA ALA A 32 -4.23 -4.59 -2.32
C ALA A 32 -2.91 -3.82 -2.39
N ILE A 33 -1.77 -4.50 -2.20
CA ILE A 33 -0.43 -3.87 -2.32
C ILE A 33 -0.23 -3.28 -3.71
N LEU A 34 -0.65 -3.97 -4.78
CA LEU A 34 -0.53 -3.44 -6.15
C LEU A 34 -1.40 -2.19 -6.38
N LEU A 35 -2.61 -2.15 -5.82
CA LEU A 35 -3.49 -0.98 -5.87
C LEU A 35 -2.88 0.20 -5.10
N PHE A 36 -2.36 -0.04 -3.90
CA PHE A 36 -1.68 1.01 -3.12
C PHE A 36 -0.37 1.46 -3.78
N ARG A 37 0.39 0.56 -4.41
CA ARG A 37 1.61 0.93 -5.15
C ARG A 37 1.31 1.81 -6.36
N ARG A 38 0.14 1.63 -6.98
CA ARG A 38 -0.32 2.48 -8.09
C ARG A 38 -0.90 3.81 -7.59
N ASN A 39 -1.55 3.81 -6.42
CA ASN A 39 -2.08 5.03 -5.78
C ASN A 39 -1.01 5.87 -5.06
N GLY A 40 0.13 5.30 -4.66
CA GLY A 40 1.25 6.07 -4.09
C GLY A 40 1.89 7.06 -5.07
N LEU A 41 1.66 6.89 -6.38
CA LEU A 41 2.03 7.89 -7.40
C LEU A 41 1.09 9.11 -7.41
N ASN A 42 -0.13 9.00 -6.86
CA ASN A 42 -1.07 10.13 -6.77
C ASN A 42 -0.68 11.13 -5.68
N ASP A 43 0.10 10.76 -4.66
CA ASP A 43 0.54 11.72 -3.65
C ASP A 43 1.57 12.72 -4.21
N LYS A 44 2.49 12.28 -5.07
CA LYS A 44 3.39 13.21 -5.79
C LYS A 44 2.60 14.13 -6.73
N GLY A 45 1.58 13.59 -7.42
CA GLY A 45 0.68 14.39 -8.26
C GLY A 45 -0.09 15.45 -7.47
N ARG A 46 -0.68 15.06 -6.34
CA ARG A 46 -1.45 15.94 -5.45
C ARG A 46 -0.58 17.02 -4.80
N ALA A 47 0.65 16.68 -4.39
CA ALA A 47 1.60 17.65 -3.85
C ALA A 47 2.00 18.71 -4.88
N LEU A 48 2.26 18.30 -6.13
CA LEU A 48 2.55 19.22 -7.23
C LEU A 48 1.35 20.10 -7.61
N GLU A 49 0.14 19.56 -7.53
CA GLU A 49 -1.10 20.30 -7.81
C GLU A 49 -1.34 21.39 -6.76
N ILE A 50 -1.20 21.06 -5.47
CA ILE A 50 -1.25 22.02 -4.36
C ILE A 50 -0.17 23.10 -4.51
N LEU A 51 1.05 22.70 -4.90
CA LEU A 51 2.16 23.64 -5.10
C LEU A 51 1.87 24.64 -6.23
N LYS A 52 1.32 24.17 -7.36
CA LYS A 52 0.91 25.04 -8.48
C LYS A 52 -0.22 25.99 -8.08
N GLU A 53 -1.19 25.52 -7.32
CA GLU A 53 -2.31 26.34 -6.86
C GLU A 53 -1.83 27.53 -6.01
N ARG A 54 -0.90 27.29 -5.08
CA ARG A 54 -0.30 28.36 -4.25
C ARG A 54 0.52 29.35 -5.06
N TYR A 55 1.25 28.87 -6.06
CA TYR A 55 1.99 29.75 -6.98
C TYR A 55 1.03 30.63 -7.80
N ALA A 56 -0.08 30.07 -8.28
CA ALA A 56 -1.11 30.83 -9.01
C ALA A 56 -1.83 31.85 -8.12
N LYS A 57 -2.01 31.54 -6.83
CA LYS A 57 -2.50 32.49 -5.82
C LYS A 57 -1.47 33.57 -5.44
N GLY A 58 -0.21 33.42 -5.84
CA GLY A 58 0.88 34.33 -5.48
C GLY A 58 1.34 34.20 -4.02
N GLU A 59 0.94 33.12 -3.33
CA GLU A 59 1.34 32.86 -1.93
C GLU A 59 2.82 32.47 -1.80
N ILE A 60 3.41 31.98 -2.89
CA ILE A 60 4.82 31.56 -2.96
C ILE A 60 5.50 32.21 -4.17
N THR A 61 6.78 32.55 -4.02
CA THR A 61 7.57 33.11 -5.12
C THR A 61 8.05 32.02 -6.08
N LYS A 62 8.51 32.43 -7.27
CA LYS A 62 9.03 31.52 -8.29
C LYS A 62 10.24 30.71 -7.78
N GLU A 63 11.09 31.31 -6.94
CA GLU A 63 12.24 30.60 -6.35
C GLU A 63 11.79 29.49 -5.38
N GLN A 64 10.78 29.76 -4.56
CA GLN A 64 10.22 28.78 -3.63
C GLN A 64 9.54 27.64 -4.37
N PHE A 65 8.77 27.95 -5.43
CA PHE A 65 8.14 26.94 -6.28
C PHE A 65 9.16 25.98 -6.90
N GLU A 66 10.23 26.50 -7.50
CA GLU A 66 11.23 25.66 -8.18
C GLU A 66 12.04 24.80 -7.18
N THR A 67 12.32 25.32 -5.98
CA THR A 67 13.00 24.56 -4.91
C THR A 67 12.15 23.37 -4.46
N ILE A 68 10.89 23.61 -4.12
CA ILE A 68 9.98 22.56 -3.62
C ILE A 68 9.64 21.55 -4.73
N LYS A 69 9.47 22.03 -5.96
CA LYS A 69 9.22 21.16 -7.12
C LYS A 69 10.40 20.21 -7.37
N LYS A 70 11.65 20.68 -7.26
CA LYS A 70 12.83 19.82 -7.36
C LYS A 70 12.85 18.77 -6.25
N ASP A 71 12.55 19.16 -5.02
CA ASP A 71 12.51 18.26 -3.86
C ASP A 71 11.43 17.17 -4.01
N LEU A 72 10.25 17.51 -4.54
CA LEU A 72 9.16 16.55 -4.79
C LEU A 72 9.45 15.57 -5.95
N LEU A 73 10.24 16.00 -6.93
CA LEU A 73 10.64 15.19 -8.09
C LEU A 73 11.86 14.32 -7.83
N GLN A 74 12.63 14.62 -6.79
CA GLN A 74 13.73 13.80 -6.29
C GLN A 74 13.20 12.47 -5.68
#